data_AF-A0AAU9PA37-F1
#
_entry.id   AF-A0AAU9PA37-F1
#
_cell.length_a   1.000
_cell.length_b   1.000
_cell.length_c   1.000
_cell.angle_alpha   90.00
_cell.angle_beta   90.00
_cell.angle_gamma   90.00
#
_symmetry.space_group_name_H-M   'P 1'
#
loop_
_entity.id
_entity.type
_entity.pdbx_description
1 polymer ?
#
loop_
_entity_poly.entity_id
_entity_poly.type
_entity_poly.pdbx_seq_one_letter_code
_entity_poly.pdbx_strand_id
1 'polypeptide(L)'
;MARAWRTYRSQLHDYFKGIGGPVDPTKAKTTPPPNMGSKYDWEYLCDMWCEPKYMETAEKRVMARGKRKMNSRNGSKSTICYHIERGLDLDSSMGQIETWRLTHWDEKKGWRSTDAAAKYLSLLAHFLFVLIKTD
;
A
#
# COMPACT_ATOMS: atom_id res chain seq x y z
N MET A 1 -2.56 19.01 -7.21
CA MET A 1 -3.78 18.63 -7.97
C MET A 1 -3.98 17.11 -8.10
N ALA A 2 -3.04 16.33 -8.68
CA ALA A 2 -3.27 14.91 -8.99
C ALA A 2 -3.50 13.96 -7.78
N ARG A 3 -3.01 14.28 -6.58
CA ARG A 3 -3.25 13.46 -5.36
C ARG A 3 -4.66 13.67 -4.78
N ALA A 4 -5.18 14.89 -4.86
CA ALA A 4 -6.53 15.22 -4.44
C ALA A 4 -7.57 14.48 -5.31
N TRP A 5 -7.39 14.52 -6.64
CA TRP A 5 -8.24 13.77 -7.56
C TRP A 5 -8.22 12.25 -7.32
N ARG A 6 -7.05 11.65 -7.09
CA ARG A 6 -6.96 10.20 -6.78
C ARG A 6 -7.72 9.82 -5.51
N THR A 7 -7.61 10.65 -4.47
CA THR A 7 -8.31 10.42 -3.20
C THR A 7 -9.81 10.55 -3.38
N TYR A 8 -10.25 11.61 -4.06
CA TYR A 8 -11.64 11.86 -4.38
C TYR A 8 -12.24 10.72 -5.22
N ARG A 9 -11.58 10.31 -6.31
CA ARG A 9 -12.00 9.18 -7.13
C ARG A 9 -12.07 7.86 -6.35
N SER A 10 -11.20 7.65 -5.35
CA SER A 10 -11.30 6.49 -4.45
C SER A 10 -12.57 6.55 -3.62
N GLN A 11 -12.89 7.70 -3.04
CA GLN A 11 -14.11 7.89 -2.24
C GLN A 11 -15.37 7.67 -3.07
N LEU A 12 -15.38 8.17 -4.32
CA LEU A 12 -16.47 7.93 -5.26
C LEU A 12 -16.64 6.44 -5.59
N HIS A 13 -15.54 5.71 -5.76
CA HIS A 13 -15.60 4.26 -5.99
C HIS A 13 -16.09 3.50 -4.76
N ASP A 14 -15.74 3.94 -3.56
CA ASP A 14 -16.24 3.36 -2.31
C ASP A 14 -17.75 3.60 -2.15
N TYR A 15 -18.23 4.79 -2.51
CA TYR A 15 -19.67 5.09 -2.58
C TYR A 15 -20.38 4.21 -3.62
N PHE A 16 -19.82 4.10 -4.84
CA PHE A 16 -20.35 3.23 -5.90
C PHE A 16 -20.52 1.77 -5.43
N LYS A 17 -19.51 1.23 -4.73
CA LYS A 17 -19.59 -0.11 -4.12
C LYS A 17 -20.66 -0.19 -3.04
N GLY A 18 -20.77 0.85 -2.19
CA GLY A 18 -21.74 0.91 -1.10
C GLY A 18 -23.21 0.92 -1.55
N ILE A 19 -23.50 1.49 -2.72
CA ILE A 19 -24.86 1.51 -3.31
C ILE A 19 -25.18 0.26 -4.15
N GLY A 20 -24.29 -0.73 -4.19
CA GLY A 20 -24.47 -1.95 -4.98
C GLY A 20 -24.12 -1.81 -6.47
N GLY A 21 -23.36 -0.78 -6.85
CA GLY A 21 -23.02 -0.49 -8.24
C GLY A 21 -22.38 -1.63 -9.05
N PRO A 22 -21.51 -2.49 -8.47
CA PRO A 22 -20.99 -3.65 -9.19
C PRO A 22 -22.05 -4.66 -9.61
N VAL A 23 -23.20 -4.72 -8.92
CA VAL A 23 -24.30 -5.65 -9.21
C VAL A 23 -25.36 -4.98 -10.08
N ASP A 24 -25.73 -3.73 -9.75
CA ASP A 24 -26.72 -2.93 -10.48
C ASP A 24 -26.14 -1.60 -10.98
N PRO A 25 -25.35 -1.61 -12.07
CA PRO A 25 -24.71 -0.40 -12.60
C PRO A 25 -25.73 0.69 -12.97
N THR A 26 -26.88 0.29 -13.52
CA THR A 26 -27.95 1.20 -13.94
C THR A 26 -28.52 1.99 -12.76
N LYS A 27 -28.72 1.32 -11.61
CA LYS A 27 -29.19 1.95 -10.37
C LYS A 27 -28.13 2.90 -9.82
N ALA A 28 -26.87 2.49 -9.85
CA ALA A 28 -25.76 3.34 -9.40
C ALA A 28 -25.63 4.62 -10.23
N LYS A 29 -25.77 4.55 -11.56
CA LYS A 29 -25.76 5.73 -12.45
C LYS A 29 -26.84 6.75 -12.09
N THR A 30 -28.03 6.29 -11.69
CA THR A 30 -29.13 7.16 -11.28
C THR A 30 -28.97 7.78 -9.89
N THR A 31 -28.01 7.32 -9.10
CA THR A 31 -27.81 7.74 -7.71
C THR A 31 -26.44 8.41 -7.51
N PRO A 32 -26.18 9.58 -8.13
CA PRO A 32 -24.92 10.28 -7.96
C PRO A 32 -24.74 10.78 -6.51
N PRO A 33 -23.49 10.87 -6.01
CA PRO A 33 -23.23 11.43 -4.69
C PRO A 33 -23.54 12.94 -4.64
N PRO A 34 -23.90 13.50 -3.46
CA PRO A 34 -24.41 14.89 -3.34
C PRO A 34 -23.44 15.98 -3.84
N ASN A 35 -22.13 15.74 -3.75
CA ASN A 35 -21.08 16.68 -4.16
C ASN A 35 -20.60 16.47 -5.61
N MET A 36 -21.33 15.68 -6.40
CA MET A 36 -20.96 15.41 -7.78
C MET A 36 -21.33 16.59 -8.68
N GLY A 37 -20.33 17.33 -9.14
CA GLY A 37 -20.56 18.51 -9.99
C GLY A 37 -21.12 18.21 -11.39
N SER A 38 -21.00 16.98 -11.88
CA SER A 38 -21.48 16.57 -13.20
C SER A 38 -22.04 15.15 -13.16
N LYS A 39 -23.28 14.99 -13.62
CA LYS A 39 -23.93 13.67 -13.78
C LYS A 39 -23.23 12.84 -14.86
N TYR A 40 -22.78 13.48 -15.94
CA TYR A 40 -22.08 12.80 -17.03
C TYR A 40 -20.75 12.18 -16.57
N ASP A 41 -20.01 12.90 -15.72
CA ASP A 41 -18.76 12.38 -15.15
C ASP A 41 -19.02 11.18 -14.24
N TRP A 42 -20.16 11.16 -13.54
CA TRP A 42 -20.55 10.04 -12.69
C TRP A 42 -20.88 8.79 -13.50
N GLU A 43 -21.67 8.96 -14.56
CA GLU A 43 -22.00 7.88 -15.49
C GLU A 43 -20.75 7.30 -16.13
N TYR A 44 -19.84 8.16 -16.61
CA TYR A 44 -18.53 7.74 -17.13
C TYR A 44 -17.73 6.94 -16.11
N LEU A 45 -17.67 7.40 -14.85
CA LEU A 45 -16.94 6.69 -13.79
C LEU A 45 -17.54 5.32 -13.50
N CYS A 46 -18.87 5.22 -13.43
CA CYS A 46 -19.59 3.95 -13.25
C CYS A 46 -19.27 2.97 -14.39
N ASP A 47 -19.34 3.42 -15.64
CA ASP A 47 -19.03 2.59 -16.81
C ASP A 47 -17.59 2.08 -16.79
N MET A 48 -16.65 2.98 -16.51
CA MET A 48 -15.23 2.64 -16.41
C MET A 48 -14.94 1.66 -15.27
N TRP A 49 -15.65 1.71 -14.14
CA TRP A 49 -15.47 0.74 -13.05
C TRP A 49 -16.05 -0.63 -13.37
N CYS A 50 -17.10 -0.69 -14.18
CA CYS A 50 -17.71 -1.93 -14.68
C CYS A 50 -16.98 -2.52 -15.90
N GLU A 51 -16.05 -1.78 -16.50
CA GLU A 51 -15.30 -2.26 -17.66
C GLU A 51 -14.53 -3.55 -17.29
N PRO A 52 -14.65 -4.63 -18.08
CA PRO A 52 -14.00 -5.91 -17.77
C PRO A 52 -12.50 -5.78 -17.53
N LYS A 53 -11.83 -4.94 -18.32
CA LYS A 53 -10.39 -4.65 -18.19
C LYS A 53 -10.04 -3.99 -16.85
N TYR A 54 -10.91 -3.13 -16.33
CA TYR A 54 -10.74 -2.51 -15.03
C TYR A 54 -10.88 -3.55 -13.91
N MET A 55 -11.92 -4.38 -13.98
CA MET A 55 -12.17 -5.44 -12.99
C MET A 55 -11.02 -6.45 -12.94
N GLU A 56 -10.56 -6.95 -14.09
CA GLU A 56 -9.43 -7.87 -14.16
C GLU A 56 -8.16 -7.26 -13.54
N THR A 57 -7.89 -5.98 -13.82
CA THR A 57 -6.75 -5.27 -13.25
C THR A 57 -6.89 -5.10 -11.75
N ALA A 58 -8.10 -4.81 -11.27
CA ALA A 58 -8.40 -4.67 -9.84
C ALA A 58 -8.20 -6.01 -9.10
N GLU A 59 -8.71 -7.11 -9.65
CA GLU A 59 -8.53 -8.46 -9.13
C GLU A 59 -7.06 -8.86 -9.07
N LYS A 60 -6.30 -8.66 -10.17
CA LYS A 60 -4.85 -8.91 -10.19
C LYS A 60 -4.13 -8.16 -9.07
N ARG A 61 -4.51 -6.90 -8.82
CA ARG A 61 -3.92 -6.09 -7.74
C ARG A 61 -4.29 -6.61 -6.36
N VAL A 62 -5.54 -7.04 -6.14
CA VAL A 62 -5.98 -7.67 -4.88
C VAL A 62 -5.21 -8.96 -4.63
N MET A 63 -5.13 -9.84 -5.63
CA MET A 63 -4.41 -11.10 -5.56
C MET A 63 -2.91 -10.89 -5.30
N ALA A 64 -2.27 -9.95 -6.00
CA ALA A 64 -0.87 -9.60 -5.76
C ALA A 64 -0.65 -9.05 -4.35
N ARG A 65 -1.62 -8.32 -3.79
CA ARG A 65 -1.56 -7.82 -2.42
C ARG A 65 -1.72 -8.94 -1.39
N GLY A 66 -2.62 -9.90 -1.65
CA GLY A 66 -2.81 -11.09 -0.81
C GLY A 66 -1.60 -12.01 -0.78
N LYS A 67 -0.82 -12.08 -1.86
CA LYS A 67 0.43 -12.87 -1.93
C LYS A 67 1.62 -12.26 -1.16
N ARG A 68 1.49 -11.04 -0.62
CA ARG A 68 2.60 -10.38 0.08
C ARG A 68 2.87 -11.09 1.41
N LYS A 69 4.06 -11.69 1.53
CA LYS A 69 4.51 -12.37 2.75
C LYS A 69 4.54 -11.44 3.96
N MET A 70 4.96 -10.19 3.75
CA MET A 70 5.08 -9.19 4.83
C MET A 70 4.60 -7.84 4.34
N ASN A 71 3.86 -7.14 5.21
CA ASN A 71 3.44 -5.77 4.96
C ASN A 71 4.47 -4.81 5.55
N SER A 72 4.86 -3.78 4.80
CA SER A 72 5.75 -2.71 5.27
C SER A 72 5.04 -1.36 5.26
N ARG A 73 5.61 -0.36 5.95
CA ARG A 73 5.12 1.03 5.95
C ARG A 73 5.76 1.91 4.87
N ASN A 74 6.71 1.38 4.10
CA ASN A 74 7.44 2.15 3.10
C ASN A 74 6.57 2.72 1.97
N GLY A 75 5.34 2.20 1.81
CA GLY A 75 4.46 2.62 0.73
C GLY A 75 5.11 2.35 -0.62
N SER A 76 5.21 3.38 -1.46
CA SER A 76 5.84 3.28 -2.78
C SER A 76 7.35 3.54 -2.76
N LYS A 77 7.93 3.93 -1.62
CA LYS A 77 9.35 4.25 -1.51
C LYS A 77 10.16 2.96 -1.42
N SER A 78 11.18 2.84 -2.27
CA SER A 78 12.13 1.72 -2.20
C SER A 78 13.03 1.86 -0.96
N THR A 79 13.55 0.73 -0.47
CA THR A 79 14.55 0.71 0.61
C THR A 79 15.76 1.59 0.26
N ILE A 80 16.21 1.56 -0.99
CA ILE A 80 17.35 2.37 -1.47
C ILE A 80 17.07 3.87 -1.32
N CYS A 81 15.90 4.34 -1.79
CA CYS A 81 15.53 5.75 -1.63
C CYS A 81 15.45 6.16 -0.16
N TYR A 82 15.04 5.24 0.73
CA TYR A 82 15.02 5.50 2.17
C TYR A 82 16.42 5.71 2.75
N HIS A 83 17.40 4.92 2.32
CA HIS A 83 18.79 5.06 2.76
C HIS A 83 19.41 6.37 2.26
N ILE A 84 19.23 6.68 0.96
CA ILE A 84 19.74 7.91 0.34
C ILE A 84 19.24 9.15 1.09
N GLU A 85 17.93 9.25 1.33
CA GLU A 85 17.36 10.43 2.01
C GLU A 85 17.80 10.58 3.47
N ARG A 86 18.17 9.49 4.13
CA ARG A 86 18.65 9.51 5.52
C ARG A 86 20.17 9.59 5.63
N GLY A 87 20.89 9.64 4.51
CA GLY A 87 22.36 9.60 4.51
C GLY A 87 22.92 8.30 5.08
N LEU A 88 22.15 7.21 5.02
CA LEU A 88 22.61 5.90 5.45
C LEU A 88 23.40 5.26 4.32
N ASP A 89 24.52 4.65 4.69
CA ASP A 89 25.28 3.81 3.78
C ASP A 89 24.45 2.59 3.36
N LEU A 90 24.33 2.39 2.04
CA LEU A 90 23.58 1.30 1.44
C LEU A 90 24.21 -0.07 1.73
N ASP A 91 25.53 -0.08 1.90
CA ASP A 91 26.33 -1.29 2.16
C ASP A 91 26.46 -1.57 3.66
N SER A 92 26.01 -0.63 4.51
CA SER A 92 25.98 -0.83 5.95
C SER A 92 24.89 -1.84 6.34
N SER A 93 25.34 -3.00 6.83
CA SER A 93 24.47 -4.02 7.42
C SER A 93 23.60 -3.45 8.55
N MET A 94 24.12 -2.50 9.33
CA MET A 94 23.36 -1.81 10.37
C MET A 94 22.32 -0.85 9.80
N GLY A 95 22.64 -0.12 8.73
CA GLY A 95 21.68 0.75 8.03
C GLY A 95 20.48 -0.02 7.49
N GLN A 96 20.71 -1.22 6.96
CA GLN A 96 19.65 -2.11 6.48
C GLN A 96 18.77 -2.64 7.63
N ILE A 97 19.38 -3.01 8.77
CA ILE A 97 18.67 -3.46 9.98
C ILE A 97 17.76 -2.36 10.54
N GLU A 98 18.28 -1.13 10.65
CA GLU A 98 17.51 -0.02 11.19
C GLU A 98 16.38 0.39 10.22
N THR A 99 16.62 0.34 8.92
CA THR A 99 15.57 0.55 7.93
C THR A 99 14.48 -0.52 8.04
N TRP A 100 14.83 -1.78 8.30
CA TRP A 100 13.83 -2.83 8.56
C TRP A 100 12.96 -2.49 9.77
N ARG A 101 13.60 -2.11 10.89
CA ARG A 101 12.90 -1.69 12.11
C ARG A 101 11.93 -0.54 11.82
N LEU A 102 12.41 0.55 11.24
CA LEU A 102 11.59 1.74 10.97
C LEU A 102 10.39 1.46 10.06
N THR A 103 10.50 0.47 9.18
CA THR A 103 9.45 0.14 8.21
C THR A 103 8.44 -0.88 8.71
N HIS A 104 8.72 -1.58 9.81
CA HIS A 104 7.89 -2.67 10.36
C HIS A 104 7.54 -2.52 11.84
N TRP A 105 8.16 -1.59 12.56
CA TRP A 105 7.85 -1.22 13.94
C TRP A 105 6.99 0.05 13.99
N ASP A 106 6.10 0.11 14.97
CA ASP A 106 5.37 1.30 15.36
C ASP A 106 5.51 1.49 16.87
N GLU A 107 5.71 2.73 17.31
CA GLU A 107 5.93 3.03 18.73
C GLU A 107 4.74 2.67 19.62
N LYS A 108 3.50 2.80 19.10
CA LYS A 108 2.27 2.52 19.85
C LYS A 108 1.78 1.10 19.67
N LYS A 109 2.00 0.50 18.49
CA LYS A 109 1.46 -0.82 18.12
C LYS A 109 2.50 -1.94 18.12
N GLY A 110 3.78 -1.61 18.26
CA GLY A 110 4.87 -2.57 18.19
C GLY A 110 5.12 -3.10 16.79
N TRP A 111 5.58 -4.36 16.70
CA TRP A 111 5.88 -5.03 15.43
C TRP A 111 4.60 -5.30 14.63
N ARG A 112 4.65 -5.08 13.33
CA ARG A 112 3.52 -5.37 12.41
C ARG A 112 3.08 -6.83 12.41
N SER A 113 4.00 -7.75 12.66
CA SER A 113 3.74 -9.18 12.78
C SER A 113 4.85 -9.83 13.62
N THR A 114 4.56 -11.01 14.15
CA THR A 114 5.54 -11.89 14.79
C THR A 114 6.72 -12.20 13.86
N ASP A 115 6.43 -12.44 12.57
CA ASP A 115 7.44 -12.73 11.56
C ASP A 115 8.38 -11.54 11.31
N ALA A 116 7.86 -10.31 11.36
CA ALA A 116 8.67 -9.11 11.21
C ALA A 116 9.63 -8.93 12.39
N ALA A 117 9.18 -9.25 13.61
CA ALA A 117 10.01 -9.26 14.81
C ALA A 117 11.09 -10.34 14.74
N ALA A 118 10.71 -11.57 14.39
CA ALA A 118 11.66 -12.68 14.23
C ALA A 118 12.71 -12.38 13.15
N LYS A 119 12.32 -11.76 12.04
CA LYS A 119 13.25 -11.35 10.99
C LYS A 119 14.23 -10.29 11.49
N TYR A 120 13.77 -9.31 12.27
CA TYR A 120 14.64 -8.30 12.87
C TYR A 120 15.69 -8.92 13.80
N LEU A 121 15.27 -9.82 14.69
CA LEU A 121 16.18 -10.54 15.59
C LEU A 121 17.20 -11.38 14.81
N SER A 122 16.76 -12.06 13.75
CA SER A 122 17.65 -12.83 12.87
C SER A 122 18.71 -11.95 12.20
N LEU A 123 18.34 -10.75 11.74
CA LEU A 123 19.30 -9.82 11.13
C LEU A 123 20.32 -9.31 12.16
N LEU A 124 19.87 -8.97 13.38
CA LEU A 124 20.75 -8.56 14.48
C LEU A 124 21.71 -9.67 14.89
N ALA A 125 21.22 -10.90 15.05
CA ALA A 125 22.04 -12.05 15.42
C ALA A 125 23.12 -12.32 14.37
N HIS A 126 22.78 -12.24 13.08
CA HIS A 126 23.74 -12.38 12.00
C HIS A 126 24.81 -11.29 12.02
N PHE A 127 24.41 -10.03 12.22
CA PHE A 127 25.36 -8.91 12.30
C PHE A 127 26.35 -9.07 13.47
N LEU A 128 25.85 -9.42 14.66
CA LEU A 128 26.70 -9.67 15.83
C LEU A 128 27.65 -10.85 15.62
N PHE A 129 27.17 -11.94 15.00
CA PHE A 129 28.01 -13.09 14.69
C PHE A 129 29.15 -12.76 13.73
N VAL A 130 28.90 -11.92 12.70
CA VAL A 130 29.93 -11.47 11.77
C VAL A 130 30.97 -10.63 12.50
N LEU A 131 30.55 -9.66 13.32
CA LEU A 131 31.47 -8.81 14.09
C LEU A 131 32.39 -9.64 15.00
N ILE A 132 31.85 -10.59 15.75
CA ILE A 132 32.62 -11.42 16.70
C ILE A 132 33.63 -12.33 15.99
N LYS A 133 33.43 -12.65 14.70
CA LYS A 133 34.34 -13.50 13.93
C LYS A 133 35.41 -12.72 13.15
N THR A 134 35.27 -11.41 13.06
CA THR A 134 36.22 -10.53 12.38
C THR A 134 37.22 -9.87 13.33
N ASP A 135 37.02 -10.03 14.65
CA ASP A 135 37.99 -9.72 15.72
C ASP A 135 38.81 -10.97 16.10
#